data_AF-X1CK87-F1
#
_entry.id   AF-X1CK87-F1
#
_cell.length_a   1.000
_cell.length_b   1.000
_cell.length_c   1.000
_cell.angle_alpha   90.00
_cell.angle_beta   90.00
_cell.angle_gamma   90.00
#
_symmetry.space_group_name_H-M   'P 1'
#
loop_
_entity.id
_entity.type
_entity.pdbx_description
1 polymer ?
#
loop_
_entity_poly.entity_id
_entity_poly.type
_entity_poly.pdbx_seq_one_letter_code
_entity_poly.pdbx_strand_id
1 'polypeptide(L)'
;INDEFGHEEGDRAMVQVAKLFKSILREVDIITRMGGDEFLLIFLDSSLNEIPIIRKRLSNELARLNQISKKPYKIGFSTGFSNYDPANHLL
;
A
#
# COMPACT_ATOMS: atom_id res chain seq x y z
N ILE A 1 -4.11 17.00 -1.23
CA ILE A 1 -5.53 16.57 -1.45
C ILE A 1 -6.44 17.30 -0.48
N ASN A 2 -6.31 17.12 0.84
CA ASN A 2 -7.19 17.74 1.84
C ASN A 2 -7.30 19.26 1.70
N ASP A 3 -6.17 19.95 1.54
CA ASP A 3 -6.14 21.41 1.48
C ASP A 3 -6.84 22.00 0.25
N GLU A 4 -6.86 21.24 -0.86
CA GLU A 4 -7.38 21.70 -2.15
C GLU A 4 -8.79 21.16 -2.46
N PHE A 5 -9.10 19.95 -1.99
CA PHE A 5 -10.35 19.22 -2.32
C PHE A 5 -11.19 18.84 -1.10
N GLY A 6 -10.74 19.20 0.12
CA GLY A 6 -11.45 18.94 1.37
C GLY A 6 -11.17 17.57 1.99
N HIS A 7 -11.46 17.45 3.29
CA HIS A 7 -11.21 16.24 4.07
C HIS A 7 -12.00 15.02 3.58
N GLU A 8 -13.25 15.20 3.15
CA GLU A 8 -14.03 14.07 2.60
C GLU A 8 -13.36 13.43 1.38
N GLU A 9 -12.73 14.26 0.52
CA GLU A 9 -12.04 13.76 -0.65
C GLU A 9 -10.72 13.08 -0.27
N GLY A 10 -10.04 13.59 0.76
CA GLY A 10 -8.94 12.91 1.43
C GLY A 10 -9.30 11.51 1.91
N ASP A 11 -10.41 11.39 2.63
CA ASP A 11 -10.90 10.11 3.15
C ASP A 11 -11.24 9.13 2.01
N ARG A 12 -11.84 9.63 0.92
CA ARG A 12 -12.09 8.81 -0.28
C ARG A 12 -10.80 8.32 -0.92
N ALA A 13 -9.78 9.17 -1.04
CA ALA A 13 -8.46 8.78 -1.53
C ALA A 13 -7.84 7.70 -0.62
N MET A 14 -7.98 7.85 0.70
CA MET A 14 -7.51 6.86 1.69
C MET A 14 -8.18 5.49 1.52
N VAL A 15 -9.51 5.49 1.32
CA VAL A 15 -10.27 4.26 1.06
C VAL A 15 -9.83 3.61 -0.26
N GLN A 16 -9.53 4.39 -1.29
CA GLN A 16 -9.02 3.87 -2.57
C GLN A 16 -7.63 3.22 -2.42
N VAL A 17 -6.73 3.85 -1.67
CA VAL A 17 -5.40 3.29 -1.35
C VAL A 17 -5.53 2.00 -0.55
N ALA A 18 -6.38 1.96 0.47
CA ALA A 18 -6.64 0.76 1.25
C ALA A 18 -7.19 -0.39 0.38
N LYS A 19 -8.09 -0.10 -0.57
CA LYS A 19 -8.61 -1.11 -1.52
C LYS A 19 -7.52 -1.64 -2.46
N LEU A 20 -6.64 -0.76 -2.94
CA LEU A 20 -5.49 -1.16 -3.75
C LEU A 20 -4.55 -2.08 -2.97
N PHE A 21 -4.24 -1.75 -1.72
CA PHE A 21 -3.42 -2.60 -0.87
C PHE A 21 -4.10 -3.96 -0.61
N LYS A 22 -5.41 -3.98 -0.36
CA LYS A 22 -6.14 -5.25 -0.21
C LYS A 22 -6.14 -6.11 -1.48
N SER A 23 -6.10 -5.52 -2.69
CA SER A 23 -6.10 -6.29 -3.93
C SER A 23 -4.77 -6.97 -4.25
N ILE A 24 -3.67 -6.57 -3.60
CA ILE A 24 -2.36 -7.20 -3.78
C ILE A 24 -2.05 -8.26 -2.72
N LEU A 25 -2.77 -8.24 -1.60
CA LEU A 25 -2.56 -9.11 -0.45
C LEU A 25 -3.29 -10.45 -0.65
N ARG A 26 -2.67 -11.53 -0.16
CA ARG A 26 -3.33 -12.83 -0.01
C ARG A 26 -4.23 -12.78 1.22
N GLU A 27 -5.12 -13.77 1.35
CA GLU A 27 -6.06 -13.86 2.48
C GLU A 27 -5.36 -13.90 3.85
N VAL A 28 -4.16 -14.49 3.91
CA VAL A 28 -3.34 -14.58 5.13
C VAL A 28 -2.53 -13.33 5.41
N ASP A 29 -2.32 -12.46 4.41
CA ASP A 29 -1.51 -11.26 4.59
C ASP A 29 -2.33 -10.18 5.33
N ILE A 30 -1.64 -9.37 6.12
CA ILE A 30 -2.28 -8.39 7.00
C ILE A 30 -2.06 -6.98 6.46
N ILE A 31 -3.08 -6.14 6.59
CA ILE A 31 -2.97 -4.69 6.41
C ILE A 31 -3.46 -3.97 7.65
N THR A 32 -2.71 -2.95 8.07
CA THR A 32 -3.15 -2.01 9.10
C THR A 32 -2.84 -0.58 8.68
N ARG A 33 -3.68 0.36 9.13
CA ARG A 33 -3.42 1.80 9.06
C ARG A 33 -2.78 2.20 10.37
N MET A 34 -1.54 2.70 10.30
CA MET A 34 -0.79 3.12 11.49
C MET A 34 -1.32 4.44 12.05
N GLY A 35 -1.70 5.36 11.16
CA GLY A 35 -2.19 6.69 11.48
C GLY A 35 -2.06 7.60 10.26
N GLY A 36 -2.82 8.69 10.18
CA GLY A 36 -2.73 9.61 9.04
C GLY A 36 -2.89 8.89 7.69
N ASP A 37 -1.91 9.01 6.81
CA ASP A 37 -1.81 8.33 5.51
C ASP A 37 -0.82 7.14 5.51
N GLU A 38 -0.39 6.69 6.69
CA GLU A 38 0.60 5.62 6.86
C GLU A 38 -0.06 4.25 6.99
N PHE A 39 0.44 3.27 6.23
CA PHE A 39 -0.01 1.88 6.23
C PHE A 39 1.16 0.92 6.43
N LEU A 40 0.88 -0.19 7.10
CA LEU A 40 1.77 -1.33 7.22
C LEU A 40 1.11 -2.56 6.58
N LEU A 41 1.83 -3.18 5.66
CA LEU A 41 1.45 -4.43 5.01
C LEU A 41 2.41 -5.52 5.50
N ILE A 42 1.86 -6.63 6.00
CA ILE A 42 2.63 -7.76 6.53
C ILE A 42 2.35 -8.96 5.64
N PHE A 43 3.38 -9.44 4.96
CA PHE A 43 3.29 -10.62 4.10
C PHE A 43 3.76 -11.84 4.89
N LEU A 44 2.85 -12.79 5.15
CA LEU A 44 3.17 -13.99 5.93
C LEU A 44 3.85 -15.04 5.04
N ASP A 45 4.79 -15.79 5.62
CA ASP A 45 5.55 -16.84 4.92
C ASP A 45 6.15 -16.37 3.57
N SER A 46 6.56 -15.11 3.52
CA SER A 46 7.17 -14.50 2.34
C SER A 46 8.68 -14.32 2.53
N SER A 47 9.40 -14.41 1.42
CA SER A 47 10.84 -14.19 1.37
C SER A 47 11.21 -12.84 0.75
N LEU A 48 12.42 -12.35 1.01
CA LEU A 48 12.97 -11.15 0.35
C LEU A 48 12.95 -11.23 -1.18
N ASN A 49 12.97 -12.43 -1.75
CA ASN A 49 12.90 -12.67 -3.20
C ASN A 49 11.55 -12.27 -3.81
N GLU A 50 10.51 -12.12 -3.01
CA GLU A 50 9.17 -11.71 -3.46
C GLU A 50 9.04 -10.18 -3.55
N ILE A 51 9.93 -9.41 -2.91
CA ILE A 51 9.86 -7.94 -2.89
C ILE A 51 9.76 -7.34 -4.31
N PRO A 52 10.58 -7.74 -5.30
CA PRO A 52 10.46 -7.21 -6.66
C PRO A 52 9.09 -7.46 -7.28
N ILE A 53 8.48 -8.61 -6.98
CA ILE A 53 7.14 -8.99 -7.47
C ILE A 53 6.07 -8.12 -6.81
N ILE A 54 6.15 -7.94 -5.49
CA ILE A 54 5.24 -7.09 -4.72
C ILE A 54 5.34 -5.64 -5.21
N ARG A 55 6.55 -5.10 -5.38
CA ARG A 55 6.77 -3.74 -5.92
C ARG A 55 6.17 -3.57 -7.30
N LYS A 56 6.33 -4.56 -8.18
CA LYS A 56 5.74 -4.53 -9.52
C LYS A 56 4.21 -4.54 -9.48
N ARG A 57 3.60 -5.36 -8.61
CA ARG A 57 2.14 -5.40 -8.42
C ARG A 57 1.60 -4.07 -7.89
N LEU A 58 2.24 -3.49 -6.87
CA LEU A 58 1.90 -2.17 -6.33
C LEU A 58 1.94 -1.09 -7.41
N SER A 59 3.02 -1.05 -8.18
CA SER A 59 3.21 -0.06 -9.26
C SER A 59 2.13 -0.20 -10.34
N ASN A 60 1.84 -1.43 -10.78
CA ASN A 60 0.81 -1.71 -11.78
C ASN A 60 -0.58 -1.30 -11.30
N GLU A 61 -0.96 -1.65 -10.06
CA GLU A 61 -2.26 -1.29 -9.52
C GLU A 61 -2.39 0.22 -9.27
N LEU A 62 -1.31 0.90 -8.86
CA LEU A 62 -1.30 2.34 -8.71
C LEU A 62 -1.43 3.05 -10.06
N ALA A 63 -0.73 2.58 -11.08
CA ALA A 63 -0.87 3.09 -12.44
C ALA A 63 -2.29 2.89 -12.96
N ARG A 64 -2.86 1.70 -12.77
CA ARG A 64 -4.25 1.39 -13.13
C ARG A 64 -5.23 2.31 -12.39
N LEU A 65 -5.08 2.46 -11.08
CA LEU A 65 -5.90 3.34 -10.26
C LEU A 65 -5.86 4.78 -10.77
N ASN A 66 -4.67 5.32 -11.05
CA ASN A 66 -4.51 6.67 -11.59
C ASN A 66 -5.01 6.83 -13.03
N GLN A 67 -5.05 5.75 -13.82
CA GLN A 67 -5.58 5.78 -15.18
C GLN A 67 -7.11 5.79 -15.20
N ILE A 68 -7.75 5.02 -14.31
CA ILE A 68 -9.21 4.93 -14.23
C ILE A 68 -9.82 6.03 -13.34
N SER A 69 -9.04 6.59 -12.42
CA SER A 69 -9.46 7.69 -11.57
C SER A 69 -9.71 8.93 -12.42
N LYS A 70 -10.95 9.42 -12.43
CA LYS A 70 -11.34 10.68 -13.07
C LYS A 70 -11.10 11.90 -12.17
N LYS A 71 -10.23 11.76 -11.17
CA LYS A 71 -9.93 12.82 -10.21
C LYS A 71 -8.93 13.82 -10.82
N PRO A 72 -8.96 15.10 -10.40
CA PRO A 72 -8.04 16.12 -10.89
C PRO A 72 -6.60 15.96 -10.35
N TYR A 73 -6.32 14.86 -9.64
CA TYR A 73 -5.02 14.56 -9.04
C TYR A 73 -4.68 13.08 -9.23
N LYS A 74 -3.38 12.75 -9.08
CA LYS A 74 -2.89 11.38 -9.03
C LYS A 74 -2.51 11.02 -7.59
N ILE A 75 -2.73 9.77 -7.23
CA ILE A 75 -2.27 9.19 -5.97
C ILE A 75 -0.88 8.63 -6.16
N GLY A 76 -0.01 8.83 -5.18
CA GLY A 76 1.30 8.20 -5.08
C GLY A 76 1.61 7.89 -3.62
N PHE A 77 2.48 6.91 -3.39
CA PHE A 77 2.95 6.57 -2.05
C PHE A 77 4.41 6.11 -2.11
N SER A 78 5.13 6.32 -1.02
CA SER A 78 6.48 5.80 -0.80
C SER A 78 6.41 4.47 -0.07
N THR A 79 7.31 3.54 -0.36
CA THR A 79 7.31 2.20 0.25
C THR A 79 8.69 1.82 0.76
N GLY A 80 8.77 1.34 2.01
CA GLY A 80 9.93 0.63 2.56
C GLY A 80 9.62 -0.85 2.75
N PHE A 81 10.64 -1.70 2.67
CA PHE A 81 10.52 -3.14 2.91
C PHE A 81 11.51 -3.58 3.98
N SER A 82 11.07 -4.47 4.85
CA SER A 82 11.90 -5.14 5.84
C SER A 82 11.47 -6.60 5.94
N ASN A 83 12.38 -7.48 6.32
CA ASN A 83 12.11 -8.89 6.56
C ASN A 83 12.39 -9.19 8.04
N TYR A 84 11.43 -9.83 8.69
CA TYR A 84 11.59 -10.32 10.04
C TYR A 84 11.79 -11.83 10.00
N ASP A 85 12.95 -12.29 10.46
CA ASP A 85 13.25 -13.71 10.63
C ASP A 85 13.23 -14.04 12.12
N PRO A 86 12.21 -14.77 12.63
CA PRO A 86 12.13 -15.13 14.04
C PRO A 86 13.26 -16.09 14.47
N ALA A 87 13.91 -16.82 13.55
CA ALA A 87 15.04 -17.68 13.87
C ALA A 87 16.36 -16.91 14.02
N ASN A 88 16.46 -15.72 13.43
CA ASN A 88 17.62 -14.83 13.50
C ASN A 88 17.26 -13.50 14.16
N HIS A 89 17.04 -13.54 15.48
CA HIS A 89 16.67 -12.36 16.30
C HIS A 89 17.79 -11.32 16.50
N LEU A 90 18.97 -11.51 15.90
CA LEU A 90 20.15 -10.68 16.15
C LEU A 90 20.95 -10.45 14.86
N LEU A 91 20.86 -9.23 14.32
CA LEU A 91 21.89 -8.19 14.45
C LEU A 91 21.30 -6.82 14.06
#